data_AF-A0A1E7F8H0-F1
#
_entry.id   AF-A0A1E7F8H0-F1
#
_cell.length_a   1.000
_cell.length_b   1.000
_cell.length_c   1.000
_cell.angle_alpha   90.00
_cell.angle_beta   90.00
_cell.angle_gamma   90.00
#
_symmetry.space_group_name_H-M   'P 1'
#
loop_
_entity.id
_entity.type
_entity.pdbx_description
1 polymer ?
#
loop_
_entity_poly.entity_id
_entity_poly.type
_entity_poly.pdbx_seq_one_letter_code
_entity_poly.pdbx_strand_id
1 'polypeptide(L)' 'DHTLTDNLCSICLCELVDGDIVGDIPCNHYFHKDCLKEWLMKSNLCPFCRKE' A
#
# COMPACT_ATOMS: atom_id res chain seq x y z
N ASP A 1 -9.50 -5.55 24.16
CA ASP A 1 -8.21 -5.20 23.56
C ASP A 1 -8.31 -5.47 22.07
N HIS A 2 -8.70 -4.45 21.29
CA HIS A 2 -8.86 -4.61 19.85
C HIS A 2 -8.80 -3.23 19.20
N THR A 3 -7.65 -2.87 18.64
CA THR A 3 -7.53 -1.64 17.82
C THR A 3 -6.57 -1.90 16.65
N LEU A 4 -7.12 -2.53 15.61
CA LEU A 4 -7.11 -2.01 14.24
C LEU A 4 -5.76 -1.57 13.66
N THR A 5 -4.77 -2.45 13.55
CA THR A 5 -3.48 -2.16 12.89
C THR A 5 -3.26 -2.96 11.60
N ASP A 6 -4.30 -3.58 11.03
CA ASP A 6 -4.15 -4.37 9.79
C ASP A 6 -4.29 -3.53 8.51
N ASN A 7 -4.78 -2.28 8.62
CA ASN A 7 -5.08 -1.41 7.49
C ASN A 7 -4.20 -0.15 7.50
N LEU A 8 -2.89 -0.25 7.65
CA LEU A 8 -2.00 0.91 7.57
C LEU A 8 -1.18 0.87 6.27
N CYS A 9 -1.21 1.96 5.51
CA CYS A 9 -0.36 2.09 4.34
C CYS A 9 1.08 2.20 4.78
N SER A 10 1.94 1.33 4.29
CA SER A 10 3.30 1.28 4.79
C SER A 10 4.25 2.28 4.15
N ILE A 11 3.75 3.10 3.22
CA ILE A 11 4.50 4.19 2.59
C ILE A 11 4.39 5.46 3.45
N CYS A 12 3.17 5.80 3.89
CA CYS A 12 2.90 7.00 4.68
C CYS A 12 2.58 6.71 6.17
N LEU A 13 2.42 5.43 6.53
CA LEU A 13 2.06 4.94 7.87
C LEU A 13 0.69 5.43 8.37
N CYS A 14 -0.22 5.78 7.45
CA CYS A 14 -1.58 6.21 7.74
C CYS A 14 -2.61 5.10 7.48
N GLU A 15 -3.79 5.21 8.10
CA GLU A 15 -4.90 4.27 7.87
C GLU A 15 -5.34 4.27 6.40
N LEU A 16 -5.46 3.05 5.86
CA LEU A 16 -6.08 2.75 4.58
C LEU A 16 -7.59 2.88 4.78
N VAL A 17 -8.20 3.80 4.03
CA VAL A 17 -9.65 4.00 4.03
C VAL A 17 -10.26 3.21 2.89
N ASP A 18 -11.52 2.79 3.02
CA ASP A 18 -12.26 2.09 1.98
C ASP A 18 -12.28 2.92 0.69
N GLY A 19 -11.57 2.45 -0.35
CA GLY A 19 -11.38 3.16 -1.61
C GLY A 19 -9.93 3.50 -1.94
N ASP A 20 -9.03 3.47 -0.95
CA ASP A 20 -7.59 3.64 -1.13
C ASP A 20 -6.86 2.33 -1.43
N ILE A 21 -7.50 1.20 -1.15
CA ILE A 21 -6.97 -0.14 -1.40
C ILE A 21 -6.93 -0.40 -2.92
N VAL A 22 -5.74 -0.32 -3.52
CA VAL A 22 -5.51 -0.74 -4.91
C VAL A 22 -4.96 -2.16 -4.92
N GLY A 23 -5.71 -3.09 -5.51
CA GLY A 23 -5.35 -4.51 -5.65
C GLY A 23 -4.68 -4.83 -6.98
N ASP A 24 -3.82 -3.96 -7.50
CA ASP A 24 -3.23 -4.13 -8.85
C ASP A 24 -1.85 -4.80 -8.85
N ILE A 25 -1.19 -4.92 -7.70
CA ILE A 25 0.10 -5.62 -7.62
C ILE A 25 -0.15 -7.10 -7.28
N PRO A 26 0.47 -8.06 -7.99
CA PRO A 26 0.37 -9.48 -7.67
C PRO A 26 0.89 -9.83 -6.26
N CYS A 27 1.54 -8.88 -5.57
CA CYS A 27 2.01 -9.04 -4.20
C CYS A 27 0.89 -9.03 -3.13
N ASN A 28 -0.38 -8.73 -3.46
CA ASN A 28 -1.51 -8.70 -2.52
C ASN A 28 -1.29 -7.79 -1.29
N HIS A 29 -0.48 -6.72 -1.46
CA HIS A 29 -0.24 -5.70 -0.44
C HIS A 29 -1.07 -4.46 -0.73
N TYR A 30 -1.51 -3.81 0.35
CA TYR A 30 -2.41 -2.68 0.28
C TYR A 30 -1.68 -1.37 0.59
N PHE A 31 -1.83 -0.39 -0.30
CA PHE A 31 -1.25 0.94 -0.17
C PHE A 31 -2.27 1.97 -0.67
N HIS A 32 -2.20 3.21 -0.19
CA HIS A 32 -2.98 4.29 -0.78
C HIS A 32 -2.64 4.43 -2.26
N LYS A 33 -3.65 4.69 -3.08
CA LYS A 33 -3.49 4.87 -4.53
C LYS A 33 -2.47 5.94 -4.87
N ASP A 34 -2.49 7.07 -4.16
CA ASP A 34 -1.52 8.15 -4.35
C ASP A 34 -0.11 7.72 -3.94
N CYS A 35 0.04 7.11 -2.77
CA CYS A 35 1.34 6.62 -2.31
C CYS A 35 1.95 5.58 -3.26
N LEU A 36 1.14 4.62 -3.72
CA LEU A 36 1.56 3.62 -4.69
C LEU A 36 1.93 4.29 -6.02
N LYS A 37 1.13 5.23 -6.50
CA LYS A 37 1.40 5.95 -7.76
C LYS A 37 2.70 6.74 -7.70
N GLU A 38 2.94 7.50 -6.63
CA GLU A 38 4.21 8.21 -6.42
C GLU A 38 5.40 7.25 -6.32
N TRP A 39 5.21 6.12 -5.64
CA TRP A 39 6.23 5.07 -5.53
C TRP A 39 6.56 4.46 -6.89
N LEU A 40 5.54 4.08 -7.68
CA LEU A 40 5.70 3.51 -9.01
C LEU A 40 6.38 4.48 -9.98
N MET A 41 6.22 5.80 -9.80
CA MET A 41 7.00 6.79 -10.58
C MET A 41 8.50 6.72 -10.29
N LYS A 42 8.90 6.26 -9.10
CA LYS A 42 10.32 6.10 -8.71
C LYS A 42 10.82 4.66 -8.88
N SER A 43 9.97 3.67 -8.68
CA SER A 43 10.31 2.25 -8.67
C SER A 43 9.07 1.41 -8.92
N ASN A 44 9.04 0.70 -10.05
CA ASN A 44 7.97 -0.24 -10.43
C ASN A 44 7.93 -1.53 -9.60
N LEU A 45 8.44 -1.52 -8.36
CA LEU A 45 8.52 -2.69 -7.49
C LEU A 45 7.68 -2.47 -6.24
N CYS A 46 7.00 -3.52 -5.77
CA CYS A 46 6.19 -3.48 -4.55
C CYS A 46 7.04 -2.99 -3.35
N PRO A 47 6.68 -1.92 -2.60
CA PRO A 47 7.51 -1.38 -1.52
C PRO A 47 7.73 -2.37 -0.37
N PHE A 48 6.82 -3.35 -0.22
CA PHE A 48 6.91 -4.40 0.79
C PHE A 48 7.82 -5.56 0.39
N CYS A 49 7.54 -6.17 -0.76
CA CYS A 49 8.22 -7.40 -1.15
C CYS A 49 9.34 -7.19 -2.17
N ARG A 50 9.40 -5.99 -2.77
CA ARG A 50 10.24 -5.65 -3.93
C ARG A 50 10.10 -6.64 -5.09
N LYS A 51 8.91 -7.22 -5.23
CA LYS A 51 8.55 -8.13 -6.32
C LYS A 51 7.80 -7.34 -7.40
N GLU A 52 8.07 -7.73 -8.64
CA GLU A 52 7.29 -7.38 -9.84
C GLU A 52 5.97 -8.17 -9.90
#